data_AF-A0A358Y1G1-F1
#
_entry.id   AF-A0A358Y1G1-F1
#
_cell.length_a   1.000
_cell.length_b   1.000
_cell.length_c   1.000
_cell.angle_alpha   90.00
_cell.angle_beta   90.00
_cell.angle_gamma   90.00
#
_symmetry.space_group_name_H-M   'P 1'
#
loop_
_entity.id
_entity.type
_entity.pdbx_description
1 polymer ?
#
loop_
_entity_poly.entity_id
_entity_poly.type
_entity_poly.pdbx_seq_one_letter_code
_entity_poly.pdbx_strand_id
1 'polypeptide(L)'
;MTLRTLILAASLVSFAITSSAQTSPGNQVDPNSLDFYLIQAFYSKAAKSRVALNHIGIQGHNRKEGFLITSVLESYPAHRAGLSRGDLVTSIDGQAFDPITSFNPTAFFEPAQNSRDLTVLRKTASLTVSVVPVFENLYDSFRSASEASVQQFSAGNKIIGYAHLWGLSRSTHDLILTQSLFQDLALCDGIVLDLRDSYGFLDPEHLQILLTNYSGLDITDASGWLISINDTSSNIANNPFQRPVVVLINERTRGGPELLAYETSKLERIVSLGSATLGLIGSYRQVSGSETFEYQPATTTRIDGLSFEGSGLKPENTLDWPLSEVRRDDPQFEAAVTLLLGLI
;
A
#
# COMPACT_ATOMS: atom_id res chain seq x y z
N MET A 1 66.55 -25.52 -2.66
CA MET A 1 66.51 -24.16 -3.23
C MET A 1 66.25 -24.28 -4.73
N THR A 2 64.98 -24.36 -5.11
CA THR A 2 64.51 -24.34 -6.51
C THR A 2 63.06 -23.86 -6.46
N LEU A 3 62.88 -22.58 -6.80
CA LEU A 3 61.61 -21.88 -6.84
C LEU A 3 60.90 -22.26 -8.15
N ARG A 4 59.71 -22.88 -8.08
CA ARG A 4 58.82 -23.04 -9.23
C ARG A 4 57.60 -22.15 -9.02
N THR A 5 57.54 -21.09 -9.80
CA THR A 5 56.40 -20.18 -9.95
C THR A 5 55.26 -20.94 -10.62
N LEU A 6 54.13 -21.10 -9.92
CA LEU A 6 52.88 -21.61 -10.49
C LEU A 6 51.94 -20.42 -10.66
N ILE A 7 51.70 -20.02 -11.91
CA ILE A 7 50.67 -19.03 -12.25
C ILE A 7 49.34 -19.79 -12.32
N LEU A 8 48.46 -19.56 -11.34
CA LEU A 8 47.08 -20.04 -11.39
C LEU A 8 46.22 -18.91 -11.98
N ALA A 9 45.84 -19.04 -13.25
CA ALA A 9 44.83 -18.19 -13.86
C ALA A 9 43.45 -18.66 -13.39
N ALA A 10 42.80 -17.91 -12.51
CA ALA A 10 41.42 -18.12 -12.15
C ALA A 10 40.53 -17.43 -13.18
N SER A 11 39.96 -18.21 -14.10
CA SER A 11 38.88 -17.77 -14.99
C SER A 11 37.60 -17.56 -14.17
N LEU A 12 37.27 -16.30 -13.87
CA LEU A 12 35.93 -15.93 -13.41
C LEU A 12 34.94 -16.15 -14.56
N VAL A 13 34.13 -17.19 -14.44
CA VAL A 13 32.91 -17.36 -15.25
C VAL A 13 31.82 -16.54 -14.58
N SER A 14 31.60 -15.32 -15.06
CA SER A 14 30.43 -14.53 -14.69
C SER A 14 29.19 -15.16 -15.35
N PHE A 15 28.38 -15.86 -14.55
CA PHE A 15 27.01 -16.19 -14.96
C PHE A 15 26.20 -14.89 -14.97
N ALA A 16 26.08 -14.28 -16.14
CA ALA A 16 25.05 -13.29 -16.39
C ALA A 16 23.72 -14.04 -16.41
N ILE A 17 23.01 -14.02 -15.27
CA ILE A 17 21.59 -14.34 -15.24
C ILE A 17 20.92 -13.17 -15.94
N THR A 18 20.64 -13.33 -17.23
CA THR A 18 19.70 -12.47 -17.94
C THR A 18 18.34 -12.71 -17.29
N SER A 19 17.95 -11.86 -16.35
CA SER A 19 16.57 -11.79 -15.90
C SER A 19 15.75 -11.32 -17.10
N SER A 20 15.06 -12.26 -17.75
CA SER A 20 13.92 -11.92 -18.57
C SER A 20 12.99 -11.09 -17.69
N ALA A 21 12.80 -9.82 -18.04
CA ALA A 21 11.77 -8.97 -17.45
C ALA A 21 10.44 -9.72 -17.57
N GLN A 22 9.98 -10.30 -16.46
CA GLN A 22 8.64 -10.83 -16.36
C GLN A 22 7.70 -9.65 -16.51
N THR A 23 6.95 -9.69 -17.60
CA THR A 23 5.82 -8.84 -17.96
C THR A 23 4.99 -8.44 -16.75
N SER A 24 4.73 -7.14 -16.63
CA SER A 24 3.90 -6.50 -15.60
C SER A 24 2.59 -7.26 -15.34
N PRO A 25 2.05 -7.26 -14.10
CA PRO A 25 0.67 -7.65 -13.85
C PRO A 25 -0.22 -6.82 -14.78
N GLY A 26 -1.17 -7.48 -15.48
CA GLY A 26 -1.86 -6.97 -16.66
C GLY A 26 -2.15 -5.47 -16.63
N ASN A 27 -1.78 -4.76 -17.71
CA ASN A 27 -1.99 -3.31 -17.87
C ASN A 27 -3.46 -2.88 -17.73
N GLN A 28 -4.41 -3.79 -17.60
CA GLN A 28 -5.84 -3.48 -17.49
C GLN A 28 -6.42 -4.07 -16.21
N VAL A 29 -7.27 -3.26 -15.56
CA VAL A 29 -8.12 -3.70 -14.45
C VAL A 29 -9.57 -3.69 -14.91
N ASP A 30 -10.30 -4.74 -14.54
CA ASP A 30 -11.68 -4.96 -14.97
C ASP A 30 -12.66 -5.03 -13.78
N PRO A 31 -13.97 -4.85 -14.01
CA PRO A 31 -14.98 -4.81 -12.95
C PRO A 31 -15.12 -6.06 -12.08
N ASN A 32 -14.43 -7.17 -12.38
CA ASN A 32 -14.42 -8.36 -11.54
C ASN A 32 -13.33 -8.32 -10.45
N SER A 33 -12.66 -7.18 -10.27
CA SER A 33 -11.57 -7.01 -9.30
C SER A 33 -11.85 -5.87 -8.32
N LEU A 34 -11.38 -6.01 -7.06
CA LEU A 34 -11.42 -4.92 -6.09
C LEU A 34 -10.55 -3.74 -6.53
N ASP A 35 -9.42 -4.00 -7.19
CA ASP A 35 -8.53 -2.98 -7.74
C ASP A 35 -9.26 -2.04 -8.72
N PHE A 36 -10.19 -2.57 -9.53
CA PHE A 36 -11.02 -1.74 -10.40
C PHE A 36 -11.84 -0.69 -9.63
N TYR A 37 -12.56 -1.11 -8.59
CA TYR A 37 -13.39 -0.19 -7.80
C TYR A 37 -12.54 0.81 -6.99
N LEU A 38 -11.34 0.40 -6.57
CA LEU A 38 -10.38 1.29 -5.94
C LEU A 38 -9.93 2.38 -6.91
N ILE A 39 -9.46 1.98 -8.10
CA ILE A 39 -9.01 2.90 -9.15
C ILE A 39 -10.16 3.82 -9.59
N GLN A 40 -11.36 3.27 -9.80
CA GLN A 40 -12.56 4.03 -10.14
C GLN A 40 -12.85 5.12 -9.10
N ALA A 41 -12.78 4.79 -7.81
CA ALA A 41 -13.10 5.72 -6.73
C ALA A 41 -12.06 6.85 -6.60
N PHE A 42 -10.76 6.54 -6.75
CA PHE A 42 -9.68 7.54 -6.70
C PHE A 42 -9.64 8.45 -7.93
N TYR A 43 -9.97 7.95 -9.13
CA TYR A 43 -10.01 8.75 -10.36
C TYR A 43 -11.33 9.49 -10.59
N SER A 44 -12.33 9.26 -9.74
CA SER A 44 -13.62 9.96 -9.80
C SER A 44 -13.48 11.44 -9.42
N LYS A 45 -13.91 12.34 -10.31
CA LYS A 45 -13.85 13.80 -10.08
C LYS A 45 -14.78 14.30 -8.96
N ALA A 46 -15.82 13.55 -8.64
CA ALA A 46 -16.80 13.92 -7.62
C ALA A 46 -17.13 12.72 -6.74
N ALA A 47 -17.31 12.95 -5.43
CA ALA A 47 -17.64 11.90 -4.47
C ALA A 47 -18.89 11.11 -4.87
N LYS A 48 -19.93 11.78 -5.39
CA LYS A 48 -21.17 11.15 -5.87
C LYS A 48 -20.99 10.22 -7.09
N SER A 49 -19.83 10.25 -7.74
CA SER A 49 -19.52 9.41 -8.91
C SER A 49 -18.69 8.18 -8.53
N ARG A 50 -18.26 8.06 -7.26
CA ARG A 50 -17.59 6.87 -6.76
C ARG A 50 -18.61 5.74 -6.63
N VAL A 51 -18.27 4.57 -7.14
CA VAL A 51 -19.16 3.41 -7.10
C VAL A 51 -19.04 2.74 -5.72
N ALA A 52 -20.13 2.76 -4.96
CA ALA A 52 -20.27 1.96 -3.75
C ALA A 52 -20.61 0.52 -4.10
N LEU A 53 -20.09 -0.44 -3.34
CA LEU A 53 -20.35 -1.86 -3.49
C LEU A 53 -20.44 -2.53 -2.11
N ASN A 54 -21.02 -3.72 -2.06
CA ASN A 54 -20.92 -4.56 -0.87
C ASN A 54 -19.53 -5.21 -0.81
N HIS A 55 -18.79 -4.96 0.27
CA HIS A 55 -17.48 -5.59 0.50
C HIS A 55 -17.20 -5.77 1.99
N ILE A 56 -16.15 -6.53 2.32
CA ILE A 56 -15.77 -6.84 3.71
C ILE A 56 -14.44 -6.22 4.15
N GLY A 57 -13.83 -5.39 3.29
CA GLY A 57 -12.58 -4.68 3.58
C GLY A 57 -11.34 -5.59 3.55
N ILE A 58 -11.17 -6.33 2.46
CA ILE A 58 -9.98 -7.16 2.19
C ILE A 58 -9.28 -6.64 0.95
N GLN A 59 -7.98 -6.85 0.85
CA GLN A 59 -7.27 -6.86 -0.43
C GLN A 59 -6.69 -8.26 -0.69
N GLY A 60 -6.39 -8.55 -1.94
CA GLY A 60 -5.87 -9.84 -2.32
C GLY A 60 -5.89 -10.10 -3.81
N HIS A 61 -5.76 -11.36 -4.17
CA HIS A 61 -5.85 -11.81 -5.56
C HIS A 61 -6.51 -13.18 -5.66
N ASN A 62 -7.17 -13.40 -6.79
CA ASN A 62 -7.73 -14.71 -7.13
C ASN A 62 -6.60 -15.73 -7.34
N ARG A 63 -6.78 -16.91 -6.75
CA ARG A 63 -6.03 -18.14 -7.03
C ARG A 63 -7.00 -19.19 -7.54
N LYS A 64 -6.46 -20.28 -8.09
CA LYS A 64 -7.27 -21.39 -8.60
C LYS A 64 -8.18 -21.97 -7.52
N GLU A 65 -7.72 -21.97 -6.27
CA GLU A 65 -8.39 -22.57 -5.12
C GLU A 65 -9.35 -21.61 -4.38
N GLY A 66 -9.30 -20.31 -4.64
CA GLY A 66 -10.06 -19.28 -3.91
C GLY A 66 -9.40 -17.91 -3.95
N PHE A 67 -9.89 -16.97 -3.14
CA PHE A 67 -9.31 -15.63 -3.02
C PHE A 67 -8.29 -15.58 -1.88
N LEU A 68 -7.02 -15.30 -2.19
CA LEU A 68 -5.99 -15.15 -1.16
C LEU A 68 -5.99 -13.71 -0.64
N ILE A 69 -6.21 -13.55 0.68
CA ILE A 69 -6.12 -12.28 1.37
C ILE A 69 -4.66 -11.88 1.55
N THR A 70 -4.29 -10.70 1.05
CA THR A 70 -2.97 -10.10 1.26
C THR A 70 -2.97 -9.09 2.39
N SER A 71 -4.09 -8.43 2.63
CA SER A 71 -4.23 -7.41 3.67
C SER A 71 -5.71 -7.20 4.03
N VAL A 72 -5.99 -6.67 5.22
CA VAL A 72 -7.34 -6.49 5.76
C VAL A 72 -7.44 -5.09 6.37
N LEU A 73 -8.48 -4.34 5.97
CA LEU A 73 -8.69 -2.97 6.44
C LEU A 73 -9.08 -2.94 7.92
N GLU A 74 -8.42 -2.09 8.71
CA GLU A 74 -8.67 -1.96 10.14
C GLU A 74 -10.11 -1.52 10.39
N SER A 75 -10.72 -2.14 11.40
CA SER A 75 -12.12 -1.96 11.76
C SER A 75 -13.16 -2.30 10.67
N TYR A 76 -12.80 -2.97 9.56
CA TYR A 76 -13.78 -3.48 8.58
C TYR A 76 -14.33 -4.86 8.95
N PRO A 77 -15.42 -5.35 8.31
CA PRO A 77 -16.04 -6.63 8.64
C PRO A 77 -15.07 -7.81 8.70
N ALA A 78 -14.14 -7.92 7.75
CA ALA A 78 -13.13 -8.97 7.73
C ALA A 78 -12.17 -8.89 8.94
N HIS A 79 -11.73 -7.68 9.30
CA HIS A 79 -10.88 -7.47 10.47
C HIS A 79 -11.60 -7.87 11.76
N ARG A 80 -12.86 -7.41 11.94
CA ARG A 80 -13.69 -7.77 13.10
C ARG A 80 -13.96 -9.27 13.21
N ALA A 81 -14.07 -9.95 12.07
CA ALA A 81 -14.26 -11.39 12.01
C ALA A 81 -12.96 -12.19 12.17
N GLY A 82 -11.81 -11.51 12.35
CA GLY A 82 -10.52 -12.12 12.62
C GLY A 82 -9.87 -12.76 11.39
N LEU A 83 -10.29 -12.36 10.18
CA LEU A 83 -9.57 -12.66 8.94
C LEU A 83 -8.26 -11.89 8.92
N SER A 84 -7.26 -12.48 8.28
CA SER A 84 -5.91 -11.94 8.24
C SER A 84 -5.21 -12.29 6.94
N ARG A 85 -4.12 -11.58 6.65
CA ARG A 85 -3.18 -11.93 5.58
C ARG A 85 -2.82 -13.42 5.61
N GLY A 86 -2.80 -14.03 4.43
CA GLY A 86 -2.50 -15.46 4.25
C GLY A 86 -3.72 -16.39 4.36
N ASP A 87 -4.89 -15.87 4.74
CA ASP A 87 -6.14 -16.61 4.65
C ASP A 87 -6.59 -16.77 3.19
N LEU A 88 -6.99 -17.98 2.83
CA LEU A 88 -7.55 -18.29 1.52
C LEU A 88 -9.06 -18.53 1.66
N VAL A 89 -9.87 -17.59 1.17
CA VAL A 89 -11.34 -17.72 1.18
C VAL A 89 -11.76 -18.56 -0.02
N THR A 90 -12.35 -19.72 0.22
CA THR A 90 -12.69 -20.69 -0.83
C THR A 90 -14.17 -20.64 -1.21
N SER A 91 -15.05 -20.37 -0.25
CA SER A 91 -16.49 -20.34 -0.49
C SER A 91 -17.22 -19.32 0.38
N ILE A 92 -18.44 -18.98 -0.02
CA ILE A 92 -19.43 -18.18 0.70
C ILE A 92 -20.80 -18.84 0.58
N ASP A 93 -21.44 -19.13 1.70
CA ASP A 93 -22.72 -19.84 1.77
C ASP A 93 -22.74 -21.12 0.90
N GLY A 94 -21.62 -21.85 0.90
CA GLY A 94 -21.43 -23.08 0.14
C GLY A 94 -21.17 -22.91 -1.37
N GLN A 95 -21.11 -21.69 -1.90
CA GLN A 95 -20.74 -21.39 -3.29
C GLN A 95 -19.31 -20.87 -3.40
N ALA A 96 -18.67 -21.03 -4.57
CA ALA A 96 -17.33 -20.52 -4.81
C ALA A 96 -17.25 -19.01 -4.50
N PHE A 97 -16.21 -18.60 -3.77
CA PHE A 97 -16.04 -17.21 -3.38
C PHE A 97 -15.39 -16.38 -4.50
N ASP A 98 -15.94 -15.19 -4.70
CA ASP A 98 -15.40 -14.12 -5.55
C ASP A 98 -15.65 -12.78 -4.83
N PRO A 99 -14.65 -11.91 -4.66
CA PRO A 99 -14.74 -10.73 -3.80
C PRO A 99 -15.79 -9.70 -4.24
N ILE A 100 -16.19 -9.70 -5.51
CA ILE A 100 -17.18 -8.75 -6.06
C ILE A 100 -18.55 -9.43 -6.15
N THR A 101 -18.65 -10.45 -6.98
CA THR A 101 -19.93 -11.05 -7.38
C THR A 101 -20.61 -11.83 -6.26
N SER A 102 -19.85 -12.31 -5.27
CA SER A 102 -20.41 -13.02 -4.11
C SER A 102 -21.27 -12.15 -3.20
N PHE A 103 -20.95 -10.85 -3.12
CA PHE A 103 -21.71 -9.87 -2.36
C PHE A 103 -22.60 -8.98 -3.24
N ASN A 104 -22.32 -8.96 -4.55
CA ASN A 104 -22.99 -8.08 -5.52
C ASN A 104 -23.45 -8.87 -6.76
N PRO A 105 -24.54 -9.66 -6.64
CA PRO A 105 -24.97 -10.57 -7.71
C PRO A 105 -25.60 -9.88 -8.92
N THR A 106 -25.93 -8.59 -8.81
CA THR A 106 -26.56 -7.77 -9.86
C THR A 106 -25.64 -6.64 -10.28
N ALA A 107 -25.74 -6.16 -11.53
CA ALA A 107 -24.93 -5.03 -12.01
C ALA A 107 -25.26 -3.69 -11.32
N PHE A 108 -26.48 -3.56 -10.79
CA PHE A 108 -26.86 -2.45 -9.91
C PHE A 108 -26.71 -2.93 -8.47
N PHE A 109 -25.76 -2.31 -7.76
CA PHE A 109 -25.44 -2.71 -6.39
C PHE A 109 -26.39 -2.02 -5.42
N GLU A 110 -26.99 -2.83 -4.55
CA GLU A 110 -27.88 -2.38 -3.47
C GLU A 110 -27.29 -2.79 -2.12
N PRO A 111 -27.50 -2.00 -1.04
CA PRO A 111 -26.98 -2.34 0.27
C PRO A 111 -27.46 -3.73 0.75
N ALA A 112 -26.52 -4.60 1.09
CA ALA A 112 -26.78 -5.90 1.71
C ALA A 112 -26.43 -5.85 3.19
N GLN A 113 -27.34 -6.30 4.06
CA GLN A 113 -27.14 -6.34 5.52
C GLN A 113 -27.16 -7.77 6.09
N ASN A 114 -27.29 -8.77 5.22
CA ASN A 114 -27.35 -10.17 5.66
C ASN A 114 -25.94 -10.67 6.02
N SER A 115 -25.86 -11.42 7.12
CA SER A 115 -24.66 -12.19 7.43
C SER A 115 -24.44 -13.27 6.38
N ARG A 116 -23.17 -13.50 6.03
CA ARG A 116 -22.71 -14.49 5.06
C ARG A 116 -21.61 -15.32 5.69
N ASP A 117 -21.64 -16.62 5.47
CA ASP A 117 -20.67 -17.56 6.04
C ASP A 117 -19.58 -17.89 5.03
N LEU A 118 -18.36 -17.48 5.35
CA LEU A 118 -17.17 -17.76 4.55
C LEU A 118 -16.52 -19.07 5.00
N THR A 119 -16.09 -19.89 4.06
CA THR A 119 -15.14 -20.97 4.32
C THR A 119 -13.74 -20.46 4.02
N VAL A 120 -12.86 -20.54 5.02
CA VAL A 120 -11.52 -19.98 4.98
C VAL A 120 -10.50 -21.06 5.30
N LEU A 121 -9.54 -21.25 4.39
CA LEU A 121 -8.36 -22.08 4.63
C LEU A 121 -7.25 -21.22 5.22
N ARG A 122 -6.85 -21.55 6.44
CA ARG A 122 -5.72 -20.94 7.14
C ARG A 122 -4.70 -22.03 7.43
N LYS A 123 -3.56 -21.98 6.72
CA LYS A 123 -2.59 -23.10 6.68
C LYS A 123 -3.29 -24.38 6.23
N THR A 124 -3.49 -25.33 7.13
CA THR A 124 -4.19 -26.61 6.89
C THR A 124 -5.57 -26.66 7.55
N ALA A 125 -5.96 -25.63 8.30
CA ALA A 125 -7.23 -25.59 9.01
C ALA A 125 -8.32 -24.94 8.14
N SER A 126 -9.50 -25.55 8.12
CA SER A 126 -10.70 -24.97 7.53
C SER A 126 -11.53 -24.31 8.63
N LEU A 127 -11.86 -23.04 8.44
CA LEU A 127 -12.62 -22.21 9.38
C LEU A 127 -13.91 -21.74 8.69
N THR A 128 -14.97 -21.60 9.47
CA THR A 128 -16.18 -20.88 9.06
C THR A 128 -16.17 -19.52 9.73
N VAL A 129 -16.31 -18.45 8.94
CA VAL A 129 -16.24 -17.06 9.42
C VAL A 129 -17.45 -16.31 8.90
N SER A 130 -18.31 -15.84 9.81
CA SER A 130 -19.49 -15.05 9.46
C SER A 130 -19.15 -13.56 9.35
N VAL A 131 -19.58 -12.92 8.26
CA VAL A 131 -19.35 -11.50 7.98
C VAL A 131 -20.63 -10.83 7.49
N VAL A 132 -20.83 -9.56 7.86
CA VAL A 132 -21.85 -8.69 7.27
C VAL A 132 -21.11 -7.66 6.42
N PRO A 133 -21.34 -7.57 5.09
CA PRO A 133 -20.66 -6.60 4.26
C PRO A 133 -21.08 -5.17 4.62
N VAL A 134 -20.19 -4.22 4.35
CA VAL A 134 -20.54 -2.80 4.29
C VAL A 134 -20.91 -2.43 2.86
N PHE A 135 -21.72 -1.39 2.67
CA PHE A 135 -22.01 -0.81 1.36
C PHE A 135 -21.35 0.56 1.24
N GLU A 136 -20.14 0.59 0.71
CA GLU A 136 -19.28 1.79 0.65
C GLU A 136 -18.37 1.72 -0.59
N ASN A 137 -17.84 2.85 -1.05
CA ASN A 137 -16.80 2.86 -2.08
C ASN A 137 -15.41 2.71 -1.45
N LEU A 138 -14.48 2.06 -2.15
CA LEU A 138 -13.18 1.69 -1.58
C LEU A 138 -12.28 2.89 -1.22
N TYR A 139 -12.50 4.07 -1.80
CA TYR A 139 -11.81 5.29 -1.37
C TYR A 139 -12.20 5.67 0.05
N ASP A 140 -13.51 5.74 0.34
CA ASP A 140 -13.98 6.09 1.69
C ASP A 140 -13.63 4.98 2.69
N SER A 141 -13.56 3.73 2.22
CA SER A 141 -13.10 2.63 3.05
C SER A 141 -11.62 2.68 3.41
N PHE A 142 -10.75 3.02 2.46
CA PHE A 142 -9.33 3.22 2.72
C PHE A 142 -9.11 4.39 3.69
N ARG A 143 -9.86 5.48 3.52
CA ARG A 143 -9.83 6.63 4.43
C ARG A 143 -10.22 6.21 5.86
N SER A 144 -11.38 5.58 6.03
CA SER A 144 -11.89 5.16 7.33
C SER A 144 -10.99 4.13 8.01
N ALA A 145 -10.40 3.21 7.23
CA ALA A 145 -9.41 2.25 7.74
C ALA A 145 -8.12 2.94 8.20
N SER A 146 -7.67 3.98 7.49
CA SER A 146 -6.48 4.73 7.88
C SER A 146 -6.69 5.45 9.21
N GLU A 147 -7.86 6.07 9.41
CA GLU A 147 -8.23 6.66 10.71
C GLU A 147 -8.28 5.61 11.82
N ALA A 148 -8.89 4.45 11.54
CA ALA A 148 -9.05 3.37 12.50
C ALA A 148 -7.74 2.63 12.84
N SER A 149 -6.69 2.80 12.03
CA SER A 149 -5.39 2.16 12.24
C SER A 149 -4.55 2.84 13.32
N VAL A 150 -4.84 4.12 13.63
CA VAL A 150 -3.99 4.95 14.49
C VAL A 150 -3.95 4.40 15.91
N GLN A 151 -2.73 4.13 16.38
CA GLN A 151 -2.49 3.56 17.69
C GLN A 151 -1.32 4.27 18.38
N GLN A 152 -1.37 4.28 19.71
CA GLN A 152 -0.26 4.70 20.57
C GLN A 152 -0.08 3.67 21.66
N PHE A 153 1.15 3.22 21.88
CA PHE A 153 1.45 2.20 22.88
C PHE A 153 2.83 2.42 23.50
N SER A 154 2.98 1.96 24.75
CA SER A 154 4.24 2.08 25.47
C SER A 154 5.18 0.92 25.11
N ALA A 155 6.46 1.26 24.89
CA ALA A 155 7.55 0.31 24.74
C ALA A 155 8.69 0.72 25.69
N GLY A 156 8.73 0.11 26.88
CA GLY A 156 9.62 0.54 27.96
C GLY A 156 9.24 1.94 28.48
N ASN A 157 10.18 2.88 28.42
CA ASN A 157 9.95 4.29 28.79
C ASN A 157 9.63 5.19 27.59
N LYS A 158 9.33 4.61 26.41
CA LYS A 158 8.99 5.31 25.18
C LYS A 158 7.52 5.12 24.82
N ILE A 159 6.95 6.10 24.13
CA ILE A 159 5.62 6.02 23.50
C ILE A 159 5.82 5.92 21.99
N ILE A 160 5.35 4.82 21.41
CA ILE A 160 5.38 4.59 19.96
C ILE A 160 4.00 4.90 19.39
N GLY A 161 3.97 5.68 18.31
CA GLY A 161 2.80 5.84 17.47
C GLY A 161 2.82 4.85 16.30
N TYR A 162 1.66 4.44 15.85
CA TYR A 162 1.49 3.68 14.61
C TYR A 162 0.33 4.27 13.81
N ALA A 163 0.51 4.35 12.49
CA ALA A 163 -0.55 4.70 11.56
C ALA A 163 -0.33 3.98 10.22
N HIS A 164 -1.40 3.43 9.67
CA HIS A 164 -1.45 2.85 8.33
C HIS A 164 -2.22 3.78 7.40
N LEU A 165 -1.53 4.36 6.42
CA LEU A 165 -2.17 5.23 5.43
C LEU A 165 -2.50 4.45 4.15
N TRP A 166 -3.60 3.70 4.15
CA TRP A 166 -4.03 2.90 3.01
C TRP A 166 -4.17 3.69 1.71
N GLY A 167 -4.57 4.96 1.83
CA GLY A 167 -4.87 5.82 0.70
C GLY A 167 -4.33 7.22 0.89
N LEU A 168 -3.61 7.75 -0.11
CA LEU A 168 -3.29 9.18 -0.16
C LEU A 168 -4.15 9.88 -1.22
N SER A 169 -4.85 10.93 -0.79
CA SER A 169 -5.76 11.70 -1.65
C SER A 169 -5.43 13.18 -1.59
N ARG A 170 -5.67 13.88 -2.71
CA ARG A 170 -5.48 15.32 -2.83
C ARG A 170 -6.74 16.12 -2.53
N SER A 171 -7.76 15.49 -1.96
CA SER A 171 -8.94 16.22 -1.49
C SER A 171 -8.58 17.01 -0.24
N THR A 172 -9.01 18.27 -0.15
CA THR A 172 -8.71 19.11 1.02
C THR A 172 -9.14 18.47 2.34
N HIS A 173 -10.23 17.70 2.33
CA HIS A 173 -10.70 16.99 3.53
C HIS A 173 -9.68 15.94 4.00
N ASP A 174 -9.11 15.17 3.08
CA ASP A 174 -8.17 14.09 3.44
C ASP A 174 -6.78 14.63 3.78
N LEU A 175 -6.38 15.75 3.18
CA LEU A 175 -5.15 16.45 3.56
C LEU A 175 -5.23 16.93 5.02
N ILE A 176 -6.36 17.53 5.41
CA ILE A 176 -6.63 17.95 6.81
C ILE A 176 -6.70 16.73 7.73
N LEU A 177 -7.37 15.66 7.30
CA LEU A 177 -7.46 14.42 8.07
C LEU A 177 -6.07 13.87 8.35
N THR A 178 -5.23 13.71 7.33
CA THR A 178 -3.88 13.16 7.47
C THR A 178 -3.04 14.01 8.43
N GLN A 179 -3.15 15.34 8.37
CA GLN A 179 -2.49 16.21 9.36
C GLN A 179 -3.01 15.98 10.78
N SER A 180 -4.32 15.84 10.98
CA SER A 180 -4.92 15.54 12.28
C SER A 180 -4.40 14.23 12.86
N LEU A 181 -4.28 13.18 12.04
CA LEU A 181 -3.74 11.89 12.49
C LEU A 181 -2.30 12.03 13.03
N PHE A 182 -1.46 12.82 12.36
CA PHE A 182 -0.09 13.08 12.83
C PHE A 182 -0.03 14.05 14.01
N GLN A 183 -1.00 14.95 14.15
CA GLN A 183 -1.15 15.78 15.34
C GLN A 183 -1.47 14.93 16.57
N ASP A 184 -2.33 13.91 16.42
CA ASP A 184 -2.62 12.96 17.50
C ASP A 184 -1.37 12.19 17.92
N LEU A 185 -0.49 11.88 16.97
CA LEU A 185 0.79 11.22 17.21
C LEU A 185 1.93 12.17 17.64
N ALA A 186 1.69 13.48 17.74
CA ALA A 186 2.75 14.48 17.94
C ALA A 186 3.51 14.37 19.27
N LEU A 187 2.96 13.66 20.26
CA LEU A 187 3.61 13.41 21.55
C LEU A 187 4.36 12.07 21.61
N CYS A 188 4.23 11.21 20.60
CA CYS A 188 4.98 9.97 20.51
C CYS A 188 6.48 10.25 20.34
N ASP A 189 7.32 9.42 20.95
CA ASP A 189 8.79 9.48 20.85
C ASP A 189 9.29 9.09 19.46
N GLY A 190 8.49 8.30 18.73
CA GLY A 190 8.70 7.94 17.34
C GLY A 190 7.43 7.31 16.77
N ILE A 191 7.37 7.14 15.45
CA ILE A 191 6.22 6.51 14.79
C ILE A 191 6.64 5.40 13.83
N VAL A 192 5.80 4.37 13.72
CA VAL A 192 5.81 3.45 12.58
C VAL A 192 4.72 3.91 11.61
N LEU A 193 5.13 4.35 10.43
CA LEU A 193 4.24 4.74 9.33
C LEU A 193 4.12 3.58 8.34
N ASP A 194 2.95 2.97 8.27
CA ASP A 194 2.69 1.84 7.39
C ASP A 194 2.10 2.32 6.06
N LEU A 195 2.79 2.03 4.97
CA LEU A 195 2.38 2.32 3.59
C LEU A 195 2.27 1.03 2.76
N ARG A 196 2.30 -0.15 3.40
CA ARG A 196 2.10 -1.43 2.71
C ARG A 196 0.71 -1.46 2.08
N ASP A 197 0.57 -2.06 0.90
CA ASP A 197 -0.71 -2.16 0.18
C ASP A 197 -1.43 -0.81 -0.09
N SER A 198 -0.71 0.30 0.05
CA SER A 198 -1.28 1.64 -0.05
C SER A 198 -1.33 2.14 -1.48
N TYR A 199 -2.29 3.00 -1.78
CA TYR A 199 -2.53 3.52 -3.13
C TYR A 199 -2.86 5.02 -3.13
N GLY A 200 -2.78 5.65 -4.29
CA GLY A 200 -3.33 6.98 -4.53
C GLY A 200 -2.29 7.95 -5.05
N PHE A 201 -2.39 9.20 -4.62
CA PHE A 201 -1.66 10.33 -5.17
C PHE A 201 -0.82 11.03 -4.09
N LEU A 202 0.23 11.70 -4.51
CA LEU A 202 1.03 12.59 -3.67
C LEU A 202 0.55 14.03 -3.82
N ASP A 203 0.65 14.76 -2.71
CA ASP A 203 0.41 16.20 -2.62
C ASP A 203 1.54 16.79 -1.77
N PRO A 204 1.99 18.04 -2.00
CA PRO A 204 2.98 18.68 -1.14
C PRO A 204 2.57 18.68 0.34
N GLU A 205 1.28 18.66 0.64
CA GLU A 205 0.77 18.70 2.01
C GLU A 205 1.05 17.39 2.74
N HIS A 206 1.07 16.25 2.03
CA HIS A 206 1.49 14.97 2.61
C HIS A 206 2.97 14.99 2.99
N LEU A 207 3.82 15.63 2.17
CA LEU A 207 5.25 15.73 2.44
C LEU A 207 5.54 16.61 3.66
N GLN A 208 4.79 17.71 3.81
CA GLN A 208 4.95 18.65 4.92
C GLN A 208 4.54 18.11 6.29
N ILE A 209 3.92 16.93 6.33
CA ILE A 209 3.70 16.22 7.60
C ILE A 209 5.04 15.77 8.21
N LEU A 210 6.05 15.53 7.38
CA LEU A 210 7.36 15.02 7.80
C LEU A 210 8.52 15.98 7.44
N LEU A 211 8.39 16.80 6.41
CA LEU A 211 9.47 17.72 6.01
C LEU A 211 9.36 19.06 6.74
N THR A 212 10.46 19.53 7.33
CA THR A 212 10.56 20.87 7.95
C THR A 212 10.75 21.99 6.94
N ASN A 213 11.31 21.65 5.78
CA ASN A 213 11.48 22.56 4.65
C ASN A 213 10.60 22.07 3.49
N TYR A 214 10.39 22.92 2.48
CA TYR A 214 9.76 22.46 1.25
C TYR A 214 10.49 21.24 0.68
N SER A 215 9.70 20.31 0.13
CA SER A 215 10.20 19.14 -0.59
C SER A 215 11.22 19.54 -1.65
N GLY A 216 12.30 18.77 -1.72
CA GLY A 216 13.30 18.89 -2.79
C GLY A 216 12.98 18.00 -3.98
N LEU A 217 11.82 17.32 -3.99
CA LEU A 217 11.41 16.37 -5.02
C LEU A 217 11.38 17.04 -6.41
N ASP A 218 12.41 16.78 -7.22
CA ASP A 218 12.48 17.27 -8.59
C ASP A 218 11.78 16.29 -9.52
N ILE A 219 10.75 16.76 -10.22
CA ILE A 219 9.97 15.96 -11.16
C ILE A 219 10.09 16.58 -12.53
N THR A 220 10.75 15.87 -13.44
CA THR A 220 10.93 16.30 -14.85
C THR A 220 10.20 15.33 -15.78
N ASP A 221 9.78 15.85 -16.94
CA ASP A 221 8.94 15.14 -17.91
C ASP A 221 7.69 14.49 -17.26
N ALA A 222 7.07 15.22 -16.34
CA ALA A 222 5.92 14.79 -15.58
C ALA A 222 4.75 14.43 -16.50
N SER A 223 4.04 13.35 -16.16
CA SER A 223 2.88 12.87 -16.90
C SER A 223 1.73 12.51 -15.97
N GLY A 224 0.50 12.49 -16.50
CA GLY A 224 -0.66 12.09 -15.71
C GLY A 224 -0.89 12.98 -14.48
N TRP A 225 -1.05 12.35 -13.30
CA TRP A 225 -1.32 13.06 -12.05
C TRP A 225 -0.08 13.77 -11.48
N LEU A 226 1.13 13.41 -11.93
CA LEU A 226 2.42 13.95 -11.46
C LEU A 226 2.62 15.40 -11.88
N ILE A 227 1.95 15.84 -12.97
CA ILE A 227 2.07 17.20 -13.53
C ILE A 227 1.77 18.28 -12.48
N SER A 228 0.85 18.03 -11.55
CA SER A 228 0.38 19.05 -10.61
C SER A 228 1.03 19.00 -9.23
N ILE A 229 2.00 18.10 -8.99
CA ILE A 229 2.64 17.97 -7.66
C ILE A 229 3.48 19.20 -7.35
N ASN A 230 4.23 19.72 -8.32
CA ASN A 230 5.11 20.87 -8.11
C ASN A 230 4.38 22.23 -8.19
N ASP A 231 3.14 22.24 -8.71
CA ASP A 231 2.37 23.46 -8.96
C ASP A 231 1.42 23.84 -7.81
N THR A 232 1.35 23.03 -6.76
CA THR A 232 0.47 23.30 -5.61
C THR A 232 1.24 24.08 -4.53
N SER A 233 0.78 25.30 -4.26
CA SER A 233 1.29 26.08 -3.12
C SER A 233 0.80 25.47 -1.81
N SER A 234 1.73 25.20 -0.90
CA SER A 234 1.40 24.88 0.49
C SER A 234 0.57 26.02 1.07
N ASN A 235 -0.66 25.72 1.48
CA ASN A 235 -1.53 26.71 2.13
C ASN A 235 -1.98 26.29 3.53
N ILE A 236 -1.56 25.11 4.00
CA ILE A 236 -1.96 24.61 5.31
C ILE A 236 -0.80 24.78 6.29
N ALA A 237 -1.06 25.49 7.40
CA ALA A 237 -0.08 25.68 8.46
C ALA A 237 0.24 24.33 9.10
N ASN A 238 1.49 23.88 8.95
CA ASN A 238 1.92 22.56 9.38
C ASN A 238 2.96 22.64 10.51
N ASN A 239 2.83 21.73 11.49
CA ASN A 239 3.87 21.44 12.47
C ASN A 239 4.39 20.03 12.19
N PRO A 240 5.43 19.87 11.36
CA PRO A 240 5.90 18.57 10.90
C PRO A 240 6.31 17.70 12.10
N PHE A 241 5.98 16.42 12.02
CA PHE A 241 6.46 15.44 12.99
C PHE A 241 7.97 15.26 12.80
N GLN A 242 8.76 15.60 13.83
CA GLN A 242 10.24 15.71 13.73
C GLN A 242 11.02 14.59 14.43
N ARG A 243 10.35 13.65 15.12
CA ARG A 243 11.02 12.53 15.80
C ARG A 243 11.24 11.34 14.86
N PRO A 244 12.00 10.30 15.24
CA PRO A 244 12.26 9.17 14.35
C PRO A 244 11.00 8.49 13.80
N VAL A 245 11.10 8.01 12.56
CA VAL A 245 10.03 7.34 11.82
C VAL A 245 10.59 6.06 11.21
N VAL A 246 9.87 4.95 11.34
CA VAL A 246 10.10 3.78 10.48
C VAL A 246 8.96 3.67 9.49
N VAL A 247 9.26 3.63 8.19
CA VAL A 247 8.27 3.51 7.12
C VAL A 247 8.22 2.07 6.62
N LEU A 248 7.06 1.42 6.73
CA LEU A 248 6.83 0.09 6.16
C LEU A 248 6.36 0.19 4.72
N ILE A 249 7.00 -0.54 3.80
CA ILE A 249 6.65 -0.60 2.38
C ILE A 249 6.68 -2.04 1.85
N ASN A 250 5.92 -2.31 0.78
CA ASN A 250 5.96 -3.58 0.08
C ASN A 250 5.72 -3.40 -1.43
N GLU A 251 5.70 -4.52 -2.17
CA GLU A 251 5.47 -4.53 -3.61
C GLU A 251 4.08 -4.03 -4.04
N ARG A 252 3.16 -3.84 -3.08
CA ARG A 252 1.80 -3.34 -3.31
C ARG A 252 1.62 -1.88 -2.90
N THR A 253 2.64 -1.23 -2.34
CA THR A 253 2.71 0.22 -2.19
C THR A 253 2.83 0.85 -3.58
N ARG A 254 1.86 1.65 -4.00
CA ARG A 254 1.74 2.16 -5.38
C ARG A 254 1.43 3.65 -5.45
N GLY A 255 2.04 4.35 -6.41
CA GLY A 255 1.69 5.73 -6.73
C GLY A 255 2.25 6.75 -5.74
N GLY A 256 1.39 7.64 -5.23
CA GLY A 256 1.76 8.67 -4.27
C GLY A 256 2.51 8.17 -3.03
N PRO A 257 2.04 7.10 -2.35
CA PRO A 257 2.76 6.47 -1.25
C PRO A 257 4.21 6.09 -1.55
N GLU A 258 4.52 5.65 -2.78
CA GLU A 258 5.91 5.34 -3.17
C GLU A 258 6.78 6.60 -3.20
N LEU A 259 6.25 7.70 -3.73
CA LEU A 259 6.96 8.98 -3.78
C LEU A 259 7.08 9.62 -2.40
N LEU A 260 6.07 9.46 -1.52
CA LEU A 260 6.15 9.86 -0.12
C LEU A 260 7.29 9.11 0.59
N ALA A 261 7.33 7.79 0.46
CA ALA A 261 8.40 6.96 1.05
C ALA A 261 9.78 7.34 0.48
N TYR A 262 9.87 7.57 -0.83
CA TYR A 262 11.10 7.95 -1.50
C TYR A 262 11.62 9.31 -1.00
N GLU A 263 10.79 10.35 -1.02
CA GLU A 263 11.23 11.70 -0.62
C GLU A 263 11.62 11.72 0.86
N THR A 264 10.86 11.05 1.71
CA THR A 264 11.11 11.02 3.15
C THR A 264 12.30 10.15 3.53
N SER A 265 12.68 9.16 2.72
CA SER A 265 13.89 8.33 2.95
C SER A 265 15.20 9.12 2.92
N LYS A 266 15.18 10.35 2.37
CA LYS A 266 16.35 11.25 2.36
C LYS A 266 16.65 11.85 3.74
N LEU A 267 15.75 11.71 4.71
CA LEU A 267 15.93 12.21 6.06
C LEU A 267 16.58 11.15 6.96
N GLU A 268 17.69 11.50 7.62
CA GLU A 268 18.43 10.59 8.52
C GLU A 268 17.58 9.99 9.66
N ARG A 269 16.50 10.68 10.05
CA ARG A 269 15.57 10.23 11.11
C ARG A 269 14.51 9.23 10.61
N ILE A 270 14.47 8.94 9.31
CA ILE A 270 13.46 8.11 8.67
C ILE A 270 14.12 6.89 8.04
N VAL A 271 13.73 5.70 8.50
CA VAL A 271 14.27 4.43 8.00
C VAL A 271 13.15 3.65 7.32
N SER A 272 13.38 3.15 6.11
CA SER A 272 12.41 2.29 5.42
C SER A 272 12.69 0.80 5.68
N LEU A 273 11.63 0.03 5.86
CA LEU A 273 11.68 -1.42 6.12
C LEU A 273 10.63 -2.16 5.28
N GLY A 274 10.97 -3.34 4.78
CA GLY A 274 10.03 -4.28 4.16
C GLY A 274 10.56 -4.87 2.86
N SER A 275 9.78 -4.79 1.79
CA SER A 275 10.16 -5.26 0.45
C SER A 275 10.08 -4.13 -0.57
N ALA A 276 10.84 -4.23 -1.67
CA ALA A 276 10.90 -3.17 -2.68
C ALA A 276 9.53 -2.91 -3.33
N THR A 277 9.21 -1.63 -3.55
CA THR A 277 8.02 -1.22 -4.32
C THR A 277 8.26 -1.44 -5.81
N LEU A 278 7.20 -1.43 -6.61
CA LEU A 278 7.28 -1.74 -8.06
C LEU A 278 7.54 -0.52 -8.95
N GLY A 279 7.44 0.70 -8.42
CA GLY A 279 7.54 1.93 -9.22
C GLY A 279 6.32 2.12 -10.10
N LEU A 280 5.11 1.99 -9.57
CA LEU A 280 3.87 2.17 -10.33
C LEU A 280 3.31 3.57 -10.10
N ILE A 281 4.02 4.58 -10.63
CA ILE A 281 3.69 6.01 -10.44
C ILE A 281 2.86 6.61 -11.56
N GLY A 282 2.55 5.82 -12.60
CA GLY A 282 1.72 6.20 -13.73
C GLY A 282 0.26 6.48 -13.38
N SER A 283 -0.56 6.60 -14.44
CA SER A 283 -1.99 6.91 -14.30
C SER A 283 -2.87 5.82 -14.87
N TYR A 284 -4.10 5.70 -14.37
CA TYR A 284 -5.13 4.90 -15.04
C TYR A 284 -5.99 5.75 -15.98
N ARG A 285 -6.34 5.19 -17.13
CA ARG A 285 -7.27 5.78 -18.09
C ARG A 285 -8.38 4.78 -18.40
N GLN A 286 -9.64 5.23 -18.36
CA GLN A 286 -10.74 4.39 -18.80
C GLN A 286 -10.62 4.12 -20.31
N VAL A 287 -10.69 2.85 -20.69
CA VAL A 287 -10.66 2.44 -22.09
C VAL A 287 -11.97 2.86 -22.76
N SER A 288 -11.87 3.55 -23.91
CA SER A 288 -13.05 4.05 -24.62
C SER A 288 -13.99 2.91 -25.01
N GLY A 289 -15.28 3.04 -24.67
CA GLY A 289 -16.29 2.02 -24.95
C GLY A 289 -16.23 0.78 -24.05
N SER A 290 -15.39 0.79 -23.01
CA SER A 290 -15.26 -0.28 -22.03
C SER A 290 -15.43 0.26 -20.60
N GLU A 291 -15.80 -0.62 -19.69
CA GLU A 291 -15.77 -0.31 -18.27
C GLU A 291 -14.35 -0.42 -17.70
N THR A 292 -13.40 -1.08 -18.38
CA THR A 292 -12.04 -1.33 -17.90
C THR A 292 -11.17 -0.06 -17.81
N PHE A 293 -10.24 -0.02 -16.85
CA PHE A 293 -9.15 0.96 -16.83
C PHE A 293 -7.84 0.34 -17.31
N GLU A 294 -7.09 1.10 -18.10
CA GLU A 294 -5.75 0.75 -18.53
C GLU A 294 -4.71 1.63 -17.83
N TYR A 295 -3.70 0.99 -17.24
CA TYR A 295 -2.54 1.64 -16.67
C TYR A 295 -1.67 2.26 -17.77
N GLN A 296 -1.31 3.53 -17.57
CA GLN A 296 -0.49 4.36 -18.43
C GLN A 296 0.81 4.66 -17.65
N PRO A 297 1.88 3.89 -17.89
CA PRO A 297 3.14 4.05 -17.17
C PRO A 297 3.77 5.44 -17.41
N ALA A 298 4.40 6.01 -16.38
CA ALA A 298 5.10 7.29 -16.48
C ALA A 298 6.58 7.11 -16.90
N THR A 299 6.84 6.36 -17.99
CA THR A 299 8.22 5.93 -18.37
C THR A 299 9.19 7.07 -18.68
N THR A 300 8.68 8.23 -19.12
CA THR A 300 9.51 9.41 -19.39
C THR A 300 9.77 10.22 -18.14
N THR A 301 8.90 10.14 -17.13
CA THR A 301 9.03 10.93 -15.91
C THR A 301 10.29 10.53 -15.14
N ARG A 302 10.98 11.51 -14.59
CA ARG A 302 12.14 11.31 -13.72
C ARG A 302 11.88 11.94 -12.36
N ILE A 303 12.35 11.24 -11.33
CA ILE A 303 12.32 11.70 -9.94
C ILE A 303 13.77 11.91 -9.52
N ASP A 304 14.16 13.16 -9.25
CA ASP A 304 15.55 13.60 -9.04
C ASP A 304 16.50 13.12 -10.16
N GLY A 305 16.03 13.19 -11.40
CA GLY A 305 16.77 12.72 -12.57
C GLY A 305 16.83 11.19 -12.74
N LEU A 306 16.27 10.41 -11.81
CA LEU A 306 16.26 8.95 -11.86
C LEU A 306 14.98 8.41 -12.51
N SER A 307 15.10 7.28 -13.19
CA SER A 307 13.93 6.51 -13.64
C SER A 307 13.28 5.84 -12.44
N PHE A 308 12.02 6.15 -12.16
CA PHE A 308 11.28 5.57 -11.02
C PHE A 308 10.26 4.52 -11.48
N GLU A 309 9.59 4.75 -12.61
CA GLU A 309 8.62 3.82 -13.19
C GLU A 309 9.26 2.43 -13.42
N GLY A 310 8.63 1.38 -12.88
CA GLY A 310 9.11 0.00 -12.95
C GLY A 310 10.33 -0.33 -12.09
N SER A 311 10.93 0.66 -11.41
CA SER A 311 12.10 0.47 -10.53
C SER A 311 11.74 0.60 -9.06
N GLY A 312 10.87 1.55 -8.72
CA GLY A 312 10.37 1.76 -7.36
C GLY A 312 11.44 2.18 -6.35
N LEU A 313 11.08 2.03 -5.08
CA LEU A 313 11.95 2.26 -3.93
C LEU A 313 12.40 0.92 -3.35
N LYS A 314 13.71 0.75 -3.21
CA LYS A 314 14.28 -0.32 -2.39
C LYS A 314 14.35 0.17 -0.94
N PRO A 315 13.76 -0.54 0.05
CA PRO A 315 13.88 -0.13 1.44
C PRO A 315 15.32 -0.22 1.91
N GLU A 316 15.69 0.64 2.86
CA GLU A 316 16.99 0.61 3.53
C GLU A 316 17.23 -0.74 4.21
N ASN A 317 16.21 -1.25 4.89
CA ASN A 317 16.21 -2.55 5.54
C ASN A 317 15.24 -3.49 4.83
N THR A 318 15.75 -4.58 4.25
CA THR A 318 14.90 -5.58 3.60
C THR A 318 14.51 -6.67 4.61
N LEU A 319 13.21 -6.95 4.71
CA LEU A 319 12.68 -8.07 5.47
C LEU A 319 11.51 -8.65 4.70
N ASP A 320 11.76 -9.76 3.99
CA ASP A 320 10.72 -10.43 3.22
C ASP A 320 9.73 -11.12 4.15
N TRP A 321 8.44 -10.91 3.89
CA TRP A 321 7.36 -11.63 4.53
C TRP A 321 6.51 -12.27 3.44
N PRO A 322 6.85 -13.46 2.93
CA PRO A 322 6.13 -14.06 1.82
C PRO A 322 4.70 -14.47 2.24
N LEU A 323 3.76 -14.47 1.30
CA LEU A 323 2.37 -14.87 1.56
C LEU A 323 2.21 -16.35 1.96
N SER A 324 3.21 -17.18 1.68
CA SER A 324 3.29 -18.56 2.15
C SER A 324 3.55 -18.67 3.66
N GLU A 325 4.11 -17.63 4.28
CA GLU A 325 4.34 -17.58 5.72
C GLU A 325 3.12 -17.01 6.45
N VAL A 326 2.14 -17.88 6.67
CA VAL A 326 0.92 -17.54 7.41
C VAL A 326 1.23 -17.52 8.91
N ARG A 327 1.07 -16.36 9.56
CA ARG A 327 1.25 -16.18 11.00
C ARG A 327 0.34 -15.06 11.51
N ARG A 328 0.15 -15.02 12.83
CA ARG A 328 -0.80 -14.08 13.48
C ARG A 328 -0.14 -12.76 13.83
N ASP A 329 1.13 -12.80 14.18
CA ASP A 329 1.97 -11.64 14.40
C ASP A 329 2.51 -11.10 13.07
N ASP A 330 2.87 -9.82 13.05
CA ASP A 330 3.42 -9.16 11.87
C ASP A 330 4.94 -8.98 12.06
N PRO A 331 5.78 -9.82 11.42
CA PRO A 331 7.22 -9.77 11.63
C PRO A 331 7.85 -8.45 11.13
N GLN A 332 7.25 -7.79 10.15
CA GLN A 332 7.73 -6.49 9.66
C GLN A 332 7.37 -5.38 10.64
N PHE A 333 6.18 -5.40 11.24
CA PHE A 333 5.81 -4.48 12.31
C PHE A 333 6.71 -4.64 13.54
N GLU A 334 6.93 -5.86 14.03
CA GLU A 334 7.81 -6.11 15.18
C GLU A 334 9.25 -5.65 14.91
N ALA A 335 9.75 -5.89 13.69
CA ALA A 335 11.05 -5.39 13.28
C ALA A 335 11.09 -3.87 13.16
N ALA A 336 10.02 -3.22 12.68
CA ALA A 336 9.92 -1.76 12.64
C ALA A 336 9.93 -1.15 14.04
N VAL A 337 9.18 -1.73 14.99
CA VAL A 337 9.21 -1.31 16.39
C VAL A 337 10.62 -1.45 16.98
N THR A 338 11.30 -2.56 16.70
CA THR A 338 12.67 -2.80 17.17
C THR A 338 13.67 -1.79 16.58
N LEU A 339 13.59 -1.52 15.27
CA LEU A 339 14.42 -0.51 14.62
C LEU A 339 14.15 0.88 15.18
N LEU A 340 12.88 1.25 15.35
CA LEU A 340 12.48 2.54 15.89
C LEU A 340 13.01 2.76 17.31
N LEU A 341 12.94 1.73 18.17
CA LEU A 341 13.51 1.78 19.51
C LEU A 341 15.04 1.99 19.52
N GLY A 342 15.74 1.55 18.48
CA GLY A 342 17.18 1.83 18.30
C GLY A 342 17.47 3.28 17.91
N LEU A 343 16.48 4.02 17.40
CA LEU A 343 16.61 5.41 16.97
C LEU A 343 16.23 6.43 18.06
N ILE A 344 15.49 6.04 19.12
CA ILE A 344 14.86 6.96 20.09
C ILE A 344 15.41 6.93 21.52
#